data_AF-W1XAT5-F1
#
_entry.id   AF-W1XAT5-F1
#
_cell.length_a   1.000
_cell.length_b   1.000
_cell.length_c   1.000
_cell.angle_alpha   90.00
_cell.angle_beta   90.00
_cell.angle_gamma   90.00
#
_symmetry.space_group_name_H-M   'P 1'
#
loop_
_entity.id
_entity.type
_entity.pdbx_description
1 polymer ?
#
loop_
_entity_poly.entity_id
_entity_poly.type
_entity_poly.pdbx_seq_one_letter_code
_entity_poly.pdbx_strand_id
1 'polypeptide(L)'
;MQIAQVLSGYTLGGADMLRRAMGKKKPEEMAKQRSVFAEGAEKNGINAELAMKIFDLVEKFAGYGFNKSHSAAYALVSYQT
;
A
#
# COMPACT_ATOMS: atom_id res chain seq x y z
N MET A 1 -1.38 -1.04 3.27
CA MET A 1 -0.73 -2.36 3.47
C MET A 1 -1.64 -3.50 3.02
N GLN A 2 -2.84 -3.67 3.59
CA GLN A 2 -3.76 -4.76 3.20
C GLN A 2 -4.09 -4.81 1.70
N ILE A 3 -4.22 -3.65 1.03
CA ILE A 3 -4.44 -3.57 -0.42
C ILE A 3 -3.39 -4.38 -1.19
N ALA A 4 -2.11 -4.25 -0.87
CA ALA A 4 -1.04 -4.97 -1.56
C ALA A 4 -1.04 -6.48 -1.26
N GLN A 5 -1.49 -6.89 -0.07
CA GLN A 5 -1.61 -8.30 0.27
C GLN A 5 -2.76 -8.96 -0.50
N VAL A 6 -3.92 -8.31 -0.51
CA VAL A 6 -5.12 -8.86 -1.14
C VAL A 6 -5.02 -8.81 -2.65
N LEU A 7 -4.56 -7.69 -3.22
CA LEU A 7 -4.50 -7.54 -4.66
C LEU A 7 -3.31 -8.27 -5.26
N SER A 8 -2.13 -8.19 -4.65
CA SER A 8 -0.89 -8.65 -5.28
C SER A 8 -0.15 -9.75 -4.50
N GLY A 9 -0.79 -10.34 -3.47
CA GLY A 9 -0.22 -11.48 -2.74
C GLY A 9 0.99 -11.14 -1.87
N TYR A 10 1.20 -9.86 -1.54
CA TYR A 10 2.31 -9.46 -0.68
C TYR A 10 2.21 -10.11 0.71
N THR A 11 3.36 -10.49 1.27
CA THR A 11 3.46 -10.76 2.70
C THR A 11 3.29 -9.46 3.49
N LEU A 12 2.97 -9.56 4.78
CA LEU A 12 2.79 -8.38 5.63
C LEU A 12 4.07 -7.51 5.66
N GLY A 13 5.23 -8.16 5.74
CA GLY A 13 6.54 -7.49 5.68
C GLY A 13 6.82 -6.87 4.31
N GLY A 14 6.50 -7.56 3.22
CA GLY A 14 6.61 -7.01 1.88
C GLY A 14 5.74 -5.76 1.69
N ALA A 15 4.52 -5.76 2.24
CA ALA A 15 3.61 -4.62 2.16
C ALA A 15 4.11 -3.40 2.95
N ASP A 16 4.85 -3.58 4.05
CA ASP A 16 5.54 -2.46 4.73
C ASP A 16 6.73 -1.96 3.92
N MET A 17 7.48 -2.84 3.26
CA MET A 17 8.56 -2.43 2.34
C MET A 17 8.03 -1.57 1.19
N LEU A 18 6.90 -1.96 0.59
CA LEU A 18 6.19 -1.16 -0.40
C LEU A 18 5.80 0.22 0.16
N ARG A 19 5.20 0.27 1.36
CA ARG A 19 4.83 1.53 2.02
C ARG A 19 6.04 2.46 2.21
N ARG A 20 7.19 1.92 2.62
CA ARG A 20 8.44 2.68 2.79
C ARG A 20 8.97 3.19 1.45
N ALA A 21 8.92 2.37 0.40
CA ALA A 21 9.35 2.76 -0.94
C ALA A 21 8.49 3.93 -1.47
N MET A 22 7.17 3.85 -1.32
CA MET A 22 6.25 4.92 -1.72
C MET A 22 6.49 6.22 -0.94
N GLY A 23 6.80 6.14 0.36
CA GLY A 23 7.16 7.33 1.15
C GLY A 23 8.48 7.98 0.73
N LYS A 24 9.48 7.18 0.33
CA LYS A 24 10.79 7.67 -0.13
C LYS A 24 10.79 8.19 -1.57
N LYS A 25 9.77 7.85 -2.37
CA LYS A 25 9.58 8.30 -3.77
C LYS A 25 10.81 8.08 -4.67
N LYS A 26 11.55 6.99 -4.45
CA LYS A 26 12.71 6.64 -5.30
C LYS A 26 12.21 6.01 -6.61
N PRO A 27 12.46 6.62 -7.80
CA PRO A 27 11.89 6.15 -9.05
C PRO A 27 12.22 4.69 -9.39
N GLU A 28 13.48 4.28 -9.21
CA GLU A 28 13.94 2.92 -9.51
C GLU A 28 13.26 1.86 -8.63
N GLU A 29 13.13 2.13 -7.34
CA GLU A 29 12.45 1.22 -6.41
C GLU A 29 10.95 1.17 -6.66
N MET A 30 10.33 2.32 -6.97
CA MET A 30 8.91 2.37 -7.34
C MET A 30 8.64 1.57 -8.62
N ALA A 31 9.49 1.67 -9.64
CA ALA A 31 9.36 0.89 -10.86
C ALA A 31 9.42 -0.62 -10.58
N LYS A 32 10.37 -1.08 -9.75
CA LYS A 32 10.43 -2.49 -9.33
C LYS A 32 9.16 -2.94 -8.61
N GLN A 33 8.70 -2.15 -7.64
CA GLN A 33 7.48 -2.45 -6.89
C GLN A 33 6.24 -2.47 -7.79
N ARG A 34 6.21 -1.62 -8.82
CA ARG A 34 5.13 -1.56 -9.81
C ARG A 34 5.01 -2.88 -10.58
N SER A 35 6.14 -3.40 -11.06
CA SER A 35 6.17 -4.71 -11.74
C SER A 35 5.75 -5.85 -10.82
N VAL A 36 6.28 -5.90 -9.59
CA VAL A 36 5.91 -6.93 -8.60
C VAL A 36 4.42 -6.87 -8.25
N PHE A 37 3.86 -5.67 -8.12
CA PHE A 37 2.43 -5.49 -7.86
C PHE A 37 1.56 -5.96 -9.03
N ALA A 38 1.95 -5.65 -10.26
CA ALA A 38 1.24 -6.06 -11.47
C ALA A 38 1.27 -7.59 -11.65
N GLU A 39 2.44 -8.21 -11.55
CA GLU A 39 2.59 -9.66 -11.63
C GLU A 39 1.83 -10.39 -10.53
N GLY A 40 1.87 -9.84 -9.30
CA GLY A 40 1.12 -10.38 -8.18
C GLY A 40 -0.40 -10.29 -8.39
N ALA A 41 -0.87 -9.17 -8.97
CA ALA A 41 -2.28 -8.98 -9.30
C ALA A 41 -2.76 -9.94 -10.39
N GLU A 42 -1.96 -10.12 -11.44
CA GLU A 42 -2.25 -11.07 -12.51
C GLU A 42 -2.30 -12.52 -11.99
N LYS A 43 -1.36 -12.92 -11.12
CA LYS A 43 -1.37 -14.24 -10.47
C LYS A 43 -2.61 -14.46 -9.61
N ASN A 44 -3.18 -13.40 -9.04
CA ASN A 44 -4.43 -13.45 -8.30
C ASN A 44 -5.68 -13.34 -9.18
N GLY A 45 -5.53 -13.36 -10.51
CA GLY A 45 -6.63 -13.27 -11.46
C GLY A 45 -7.27 -11.87 -11.52
N ILE A 46 -6.57 -10.83 -11.05
CA ILE A 46 -7.05 -9.46 -11.07
C ILE A 46 -6.60 -8.79 -12.36
N ASN A 47 -7.52 -8.05 -12.99
CA ASN A 47 -7.22 -7.28 -14.19
C ASN A 47 -6.05 -6.31 -13.93
N ALA A 48 -4.99 -6.44 -14.73
CA ALA A 48 -3.77 -5.66 -14.58
C ALA A 48 -4.01 -4.15 -14.71
N GLU A 49 -4.88 -3.71 -15.63
CA GLU A 49 -5.19 -2.29 -15.80
C GLU A 49 -5.88 -1.70 -14.56
N LEU A 50 -6.82 -2.44 -13.96
CA LEU A 50 -7.47 -2.05 -12.72
C LEU A 50 -6.49 -2.03 -11.56
N ALA A 51 -5.65 -3.06 -11.43
CA ALA A 51 -4.62 -3.14 -10.40
C ALA A 51 -3.65 -1.95 -10.49
N MET A 52 -3.26 -1.56 -11.71
CA MET A 52 -2.39 -0.40 -11.93
C MET A 52 -3.06 0.93 -11.56
N LYS A 53 -4.35 1.10 -11.87
CA LYS A 53 -5.11 2.27 -11.40
C LYS A 53 -5.15 2.35 -9.87
N ILE A 54 -5.32 1.21 -9.19
CA ILE A 54 -5.29 1.15 -7.72
C ILE A 54 -3.89 1.46 -7.20
N PHE A 55 -2.84 0.94 -7.81
CA PHE A 55 -1.45 1.24 -7.42
C PHE A 55 -1.17 2.75 -7.47
N ASP A 56 -1.55 3.42 -8.55
CA ASP A 56 -1.35 4.86 -8.71
C ASP A 56 -2.13 5.67 -7.65
N LEU A 57 -3.33 5.20 -7.26
CA LEU A 57 -4.09 5.79 -6.14
C LEU A 57 -3.38 5.60 -4.79
N VAL A 58 -2.85 4.41 -4.54
CA VAL A 58 -2.11 4.10 -3.31
C VAL A 58 -0.82 4.92 -3.24
N GLU A 59 -0.10 5.11 -4.35
CA GLU A 59 1.08 5.97 -4.43
C GLU A 59 0.75 7.42 -4.06
N LYS A 60 -0.31 7.99 -4.64
CA LYS A 60 -0.78 9.34 -4.28
C LYS A 60 -1.15 9.44 -2.80
N PHE A 61 -1.85 8.43 -2.28
CA PHE A 61 -2.27 8.40 -0.88
C PHE A 61 -1.11 8.17 0.09
N ALA A 62 -0.03 7.50 -0.33
CA ALA A 62 1.09 7.16 0.56
C ALA A 62 1.79 8.38 1.17
N GLY A 63 1.67 9.56 0.56
CA GLY A 63 2.14 10.83 1.14
C GLY A 63 1.32 11.31 2.34
N TYR A 64 0.09 10.83 2.51
CA TYR A 64 -0.87 11.26 3.53
C TYR A 64 -1.40 10.10 4.38
N GLY A 65 -0.98 8.86 4.09
CA GLY A 65 -1.40 7.69 4.84
C GLY A 65 -0.95 7.76 6.30
N PHE A 66 -1.91 7.68 7.22
CA PHE A 66 -1.65 7.82 8.65
C PHE A 66 -1.66 6.46 9.38
N ASN A 67 -0.91 6.36 10.47
CA ASN A 67 -0.83 5.14 11.25
C ASN A 67 -2.11 4.91 12.06
N LYS A 68 -2.84 3.83 11.73
CA LYS A 68 -4.13 3.50 12.37
C LYS A 68 -4.03 3.22 13.87
N SER A 69 -2.97 2.57 14.37
CA SER A 69 -2.86 2.26 15.80
C SER A 69 -2.68 3.53 16.64
N HIS A 70 -1.94 4.51 16.12
CA HIS A 70 -1.83 5.82 16.76
C HIS A 70 -3.19 6.55 16.78
N SER A 71 -3.87 6.65 15.63
CA SER A 71 -5.21 7.29 15.58
C SER A 71 -6.22 6.65 16.50
N ALA A 72 -6.27 5.31 16.57
CA ALA A 72 -7.24 4.60 17.39
C ALA A 72 -7.02 4.84 18.89
N ALA A 73 -5.77 4.84 19.35
CA ALA A 73 -5.44 5.10 20.74
C ALA A 73 -5.86 6.51 21.18
N TYR A 74 -5.57 7.52 20.35
CA TYR A 74 -5.96 8.90 20.65
C TYR A 74 -7.47 9.12 20.55
N ALA A 75 -8.13 8.51 19.56
CA ALA A 75 -9.59 8.60 19.43
C ALA A 75 -10.32 8.07 20.66
N LEU A 76 -9.80 7.02 21.32
CA LEU A 76 -10.37 6.50 22.56
C LEU A 76 -10.30 7.53 23.69
N VAL A 77 -9.16 8.19 23.87
CA VAL A 77 -8.99 9.25 24.89
C VAL A 77 -9.91 10.42 24.59
N SER A 78 -10.00 10.85 23.33
CA SER A 78 -10.89 11.94 22.92
C SER A 78 -12.37 11.60 23.13
N TYR A 79 -12.78 10.35 22.89
CA TYR A 79 -14.15 9.91 23.15
C TYR A 79 -14.50 9.88 24.65
N GLN A 80 -13.51 9.70 25.52
CA GLN A 80 -13.69 9.69 26.98
C GLN A 80 -13.80 11.10 27.58
N THR A 81 -13.48 12.16 26.82
CA THR A 81 -13.60 13.56 27.26
C THR A 81 -14.98 14.10 26.91
#